data_AF-A0A537WB67-F1
#
_entry.id   AF-A0A537WB67-F1
#
_cell.length_a   1.000
_cell.length_b   1.000
_cell.length_c   1.000
_cell.angle_alpha   90.00
_cell.angle_beta   90.00
_cell.angle_gamma   90.00
#
_symmetry.space_group_name_H-M   'P 1'
#
loop_
_entity.id
_entity.type
_entity.pdbx_description
1 polymer ?
#
loop_
_entity_poly.entity_id
_entity_poly.type
_entity_poly.pdbx_seq_one_letter_code
_entity_poly.pdbx_strand_id
1 'polypeptide(L)'
;MSADTTERAGGFHVGAGEVSGAVADLGVLVPLAAALVLVNGLDAGAVLLCAGLLYLGAGLWFKVPFPVQPLKALTAIAVAEGLHPGVIHAAGLEMGLLLLLISV
;
A
#
# COMPACT_ATOMS: atom_id res chain seq x y z
N MET A 1 26.55 34.29 18.94
CA MET A 1 27.84 33.59 19.14
C MET A 1 27.60 32.64 20.30
N SER A 2 27.41 31.34 20.12
CA SER A 2 28.20 30.39 19.32
C SER A 2 27.46 29.75 18.14
N ALA A 3 28.22 29.59 17.06
CA ALA A 3 27.96 28.65 15.99
C ALA A 3 28.24 27.22 16.48
N ASP A 4 27.41 26.27 16.04
CA ASP A 4 27.84 24.98 15.48
C ASP A 4 26.61 24.37 14.77
N THR A 5 26.40 24.44 13.45
CA THR A 5 27.11 23.76 12.35
C THR A 5 27.52 22.31 12.63
N THR A 6 26.66 21.53 13.26
CA THR A 6 26.71 20.07 13.05
C THR A 6 25.91 19.74 11.80
N GLU A 7 26.62 19.55 10.68
CA GLU A 7 26.13 18.90 9.48
C GLU A 7 25.36 17.61 9.85
N ARG A 8 24.04 17.61 9.66
CA ARG A 8 23.25 16.40 9.84
C ARG A 8 23.44 15.52 8.61
N ALA A 9 24.39 14.61 8.72
CA ALA A 9 24.51 13.46 7.83
C ALA A 9 23.11 12.84 7.61
N GLY A 10 22.73 12.68 6.33
CA GLY A 10 21.42 12.20 5.90
C GLY A 10 21.19 10.73 6.25
N GLY A 11 20.83 10.46 7.51
CA GLY A 11 20.41 9.14 8.00
C GLY A 11 18.89 8.98 8.00
N PHE A 12 18.42 7.77 7.69
CA PHE A 12 17.02 7.36 7.84
C PHE A 12 16.65 7.39 9.34
N HIS A 13 16.02 8.47 9.80
CA HIS A 13 15.46 8.54 11.15
C HIS A 13 14.08 7.92 11.14
N VAL A 14 13.92 6.79 11.84
CA VAL A 14 12.61 6.17 12.07
C VAL A 14 12.08 6.63 13.42
N GLY A 15 11.11 7.53 13.41
CA GLY A 15 10.41 7.94 14.62
C GLY A 15 9.38 6.91 15.09
N ALA A 16 9.00 6.96 16.38
CA ALA A 16 7.91 6.15 16.92
C ALA A 16 6.57 6.39 16.17
N GLY A 17 6.37 7.59 15.62
CA GLY A 17 5.22 7.94 14.79
C GLY A 17 5.21 7.24 13.41
N GLU A 18 6.39 7.02 12.81
CA GLU A 18 6.49 6.27 11.54
C GLU A 18 6.26 4.79 11.75
N VAL A 19 6.75 4.23 12.87
CA VAL A 19 6.47 2.84 13.25
C VAL A 19 4.98 2.65 13.52
N SER A 20 4.35 3.54 14.29
CA SER A 20 2.92 3.43 14.58
C SER A 20 2.06 3.64 13.31
N GLY A 21 2.48 4.55 12.42
CA GLY A 21 1.84 4.74 11.11
C GLY A 21 1.93 3.48 10.23
N ALA A 22 3.11 2.86 10.15
CA ALA A 22 3.30 1.62 9.40
C ALA A 22 2.44 0.47 9.96
N VAL A 23 2.36 0.34 11.28
CA VAL A 23 1.51 -0.68 11.94
C VAL A 23 0.03 -0.40 11.71
N ALA A 24 -0.40 0.87 11.78
CA ALA A 24 -1.78 1.26 11.52
C ALA A 24 -2.19 0.91 10.08
N ASP A 25 -1.27 1.07 9.14
CA ASP A 25 -1.49 0.76 7.74
C ASP A 25 -1.60 -0.77 7.49
N LEU A 26 -0.76 -1.57 8.16
CA LEU A 26 -0.92 -3.04 8.20
C LEU A 26 -2.28 -3.46 8.76
N GLY A 27 -2.83 -2.72 9.72
CA GLY A 27 -4.18 -2.94 10.25
C GLY A 27 -5.29 -2.83 9.21
N VAL A 28 -5.06 -2.12 8.10
CA VAL A 28 -5.98 -2.05 6.95
C VAL A 28 -5.63 -3.13 5.92
N LEU A 29 -4.34 -3.33 5.62
CA LEU A 29 -3.89 -4.27 4.60
C LEU A 29 -4.22 -5.72 4.94
N VAL A 30 -3.97 -6.17 6.18
CA VAL A 30 -4.19 -7.55 6.61
C VAL A 30 -5.65 -8.01 6.43
N PRO A 31 -6.68 -7.30 6.92
CA PRO A 31 -8.06 -7.73 6.73
C PRO A 31 -8.51 -7.66 5.27
N LEU A 32 -8.03 -6.70 4.47
CA LEU A 32 -8.33 -6.65 3.04
C LEU A 32 -7.74 -7.85 2.30
N ALA A 33 -6.47 -8.16 2.54
CA ALA A 33 -5.81 -9.33 1.97
C ALA A 33 -6.50 -10.63 2.40
N ALA A 34 -6.84 -10.76 3.68
CA ALA A 34 -7.56 -11.94 4.18
C ALA A 34 -8.91 -12.11 3.49
N ALA A 35 -9.69 -11.04 3.31
CA ALA A 35 -10.98 -11.12 2.62
C ALA A 35 -10.83 -11.58 1.16
N LEU A 36 -9.87 -11.01 0.44
CA LEU A 36 -9.58 -11.38 -0.95
C LEU A 36 -9.10 -12.83 -1.10
N VAL A 37 -8.28 -13.31 -0.19
CA VAL A 37 -7.79 -14.70 -0.19
C VAL A 37 -8.93 -15.67 0.15
N LEU A 38 -9.66 -15.41 1.24
CA LEU A 38 -10.67 -16.34 1.76
C LEU A 38 -11.96 -16.36 0.92
N VAL A 39 -12.35 -15.22 0.33
CA VAL A 39 -13.60 -15.10 -0.43
C VAL A 39 -13.38 -15.26 -1.92
N ASN A 40 -12.38 -14.60 -2.49
CA ASN A 40 -12.15 -14.59 -3.94
C ASN A 40 -11.11 -15.64 -4.38
N GLY A 41 -10.44 -16.33 -3.46
CA GLY A 41 -9.46 -17.38 -3.78
C GLY A 41 -8.15 -16.86 -4.35
N LEU A 42 -7.76 -15.62 -4.01
CA LEU A 42 -6.46 -15.07 -4.37
C LEU A 42 -5.32 -15.80 -3.65
N ASP A 43 -4.16 -15.90 -4.30
CA ASP A 43 -2.96 -16.46 -3.68
C ASP A 43 -2.40 -15.49 -2.64
N ALA A 44 -2.32 -15.93 -1.38
CA ALA A 44 -1.87 -15.09 -0.27
C ALA A 44 -0.41 -14.63 -0.45
N GLY A 45 0.45 -15.50 -0.98
CA GLY A 45 1.86 -15.18 -1.24
C GLY A 45 2.00 -14.05 -2.24
N ALA A 46 1.32 -14.15 -3.39
CA ALA A 46 1.30 -13.15 -4.43
C ALA A 46 0.72 -11.82 -3.93
N VAL A 47 -0.40 -11.84 -3.20
CA VAL A 47 -1.02 -10.61 -2.66
C VAL A 47 -0.06 -9.89 -1.71
N LEU A 48 0.51 -10.61 -0.73
CA LEU A 48 1.41 -10.00 0.26
C LEU A 48 2.75 -9.57 -0.35
N LEU A 49 3.30 -10.34 -1.29
CA LEU A 49 4.54 -10.00 -1.98
C LEU A 49 4.35 -8.75 -2.85
N CYS A 50 3.31 -8.72 -3.69
CA CYS A 50 3.01 -7.57 -4.52
C CYS A 50 2.73 -6.33 -3.67
N ALA A 51 1.92 -6.45 -2.62
CA ALA A 51 1.65 -5.34 -1.72
C ALA A 51 2.93 -4.86 -1.04
N GLY A 52 3.76 -5.75 -0.51
CA GLY A 52 5.04 -5.39 0.12
C GLY A 52 5.99 -4.66 -0.83
N LEU A 53 6.13 -5.15 -2.06
CA LEU A 53 6.95 -4.48 -3.09
C LEU A 53 6.42 -3.09 -3.44
N LEU A 54 5.10 -2.94 -3.59
CA LEU A 54 4.46 -1.66 -3.84
C LEU A 54 4.64 -0.69 -2.67
N TYR A 55 4.54 -1.16 -1.43
CA TYR A 55 4.79 -0.35 -0.23
C TYR A 55 6.24 0.12 -0.14
N LEU A 56 7.20 -0.76 -0.41
CA LEU A 56 8.61 -0.39 -0.45
C LEU A 56 8.87 0.64 -1.56
N GLY A 57 8.37 0.39 -2.78
CA GLY A 57 8.53 1.31 -3.90
C GLY A 57 7.90 2.68 -3.65
N ALA A 58 6.65 2.71 -3.20
CA ALA A 58 5.92 3.94 -2.91
C ALA A 58 6.52 4.69 -1.71
N GLY A 59 6.93 3.98 -0.66
CA GLY A 59 7.59 4.57 0.51
C GLY A 59 8.94 5.20 0.18
N LEU A 60 9.72 4.59 -0.72
CA LEU A 60 10.98 5.15 -1.21
C LEU A 60 10.78 6.38 -2.10
N TRP A 61 9.76 6.37 -2.97
CA TRP A 61 9.53 7.42 -3.97
C TRP A 61 8.74 8.61 -3.43
N PHE A 62 7.57 8.36 -2.83
CA PHE A 62 6.62 9.40 -2.44
C PHE A 62 6.73 9.80 -0.96
N LYS A 63 7.28 8.92 -0.10
CA LYS A 63 7.45 9.16 1.36
C LYS A 63 6.14 9.54 2.09
N VAL A 64 5.00 9.14 1.56
CA VAL A 64 3.67 9.35 2.14
C VAL A 64 2.95 8.01 2.31
N PRO A 65 1.96 7.93 3.23
CA PRO A 65 1.13 6.74 3.37
C PRO A 65 0.43 6.39 2.05
N PHE A 66 0.29 5.10 1.77
CA PHE A 66 -0.35 4.63 0.54
C PHE A 66 -1.83 5.04 0.52
N PRO A 67 -2.40 5.45 -0.62
CA PRO A 67 -3.82 5.78 -0.70
C PRO A 67 -4.67 4.51 -0.48
N VAL A 68 -5.14 4.33 0.75
CA VAL A 68 -5.92 3.14 1.14
C VAL A 68 -7.37 3.17 0.63
N GLN A 69 -7.89 4.31 0.18
CA GLN A 69 -9.29 4.45 -0.21
C GLN A 69 -9.65 3.71 -1.50
N PRO A 70 -8.91 3.86 -2.63
CA PRO A 70 -9.16 3.08 -3.84
C PRO A 70 -9.07 1.57 -3.58
N LEU A 71 -8.06 1.15 -2.82
CA LEU A 71 -7.84 -0.25 -2.47
C LEU A 71 -9.00 -0.83 -1.65
N LYS A 72 -9.50 -0.08 -0.65
CA LYS A 72 -10.69 -0.45 0.13
C LYS A 72 -11.93 -0.61 -0.74
N ALA A 73 -12.17 0.34 -1.67
CA ALA A 73 -13.33 0.29 -2.55
C ALA A 73 -13.27 -0.91 -3.51
N LEU A 74 -12.13 -1.12 -4.18
CA LEU A 74 -11.91 -2.26 -5.07
C LEU A 74 -12.11 -3.59 -4.32
N THR A 75 -11.56 -3.70 -3.13
CA THR A 75 -11.68 -4.93 -2.31
C THR A 75 -13.13 -5.15 -1.87
N ALA A 76 -13.82 -4.10 -1.41
CA ALA A 76 -15.21 -4.20 -0.99
C ALA A 76 -16.12 -4.69 -2.14
N ILE A 77 -15.95 -4.13 -3.35
CA ILE A 77 -16.69 -4.56 -4.53
C ILE A 77 -16.33 -6.00 -4.92
N ALA A 78 -15.04 -6.33 -4.95
CA ALA A 78 -14.57 -7.67 -5.31
C ALA A 78 -15.14 -8.76 -4.39
N VAL A 79 -15.15 -8.49 -3.08
CA VAL A 79 -15.68 -9.39 -2.05
C VAL A 79 -17.20 -9.46 -2.12
N ALA A 80 -17.89 -8.32 -2.26
CA ALA A 80 -19.36 -8.27 -2.32
C ALA A 80 -19.92 -9.03 -3.53
N GLU A 81 -19.27 -8.90 -4.69
CA GLU A 81 -19.70 -9.52 -5.95
C GLU A 81 -19.06 -10.90 -6.20
N GLY A 82 -18.18 -11.38 -5.30
CA GLY A 82 -17.52 -12.67 -5.47
C GLY A 82 -16.69 -12.77 -6.75
N LEU A 83 -16.03 -11.68 -7.15
CA LEU A 83 -15.32 -11.60 -8.43
C LEU A 83 -14.19 -12.63 -8.56
N HIS A 84 -14.01 -13.17 -9.77
CA HIS A 84 -12.93 -14.09 -10.08
C HIS A 84 -11.55 -13.38 -10.00
N PRO A 85 -10.47 -14.03 -9.51
CA PRO A 85 -9.14 -13.42 -9.37
C PRO A 85 -8.62 -12.71 -10.63
N GLY A 86 -8.90 -13.27 -11.81
CA GLY A 86 -8.51 -12.65 -13.09
C GLY A 86 -9.11 -11.25 -13.31
N VAL A 87 -10.36 -11.03 -12.86
CA VAL A 87 -11.02 -9.71 -12.94
C VAL A 87 -10.37 -8.75 -11.94
N ILE A 88 -10.04 -9.23 -10.75
CA ILE A 88 -9.40 -8.42 -9.70
C ILE A 88 -8.00 -7.97 -10.13
N HIS A 89 -7.23 -8.87 -10.77
CA HIS A 89 -5.93 -8.52 -11.35
C HIS A 89 -6.05 -7.45 -12.44
N ALA A 90 -7.01 -7.61 -13.36
CA ALA A 90 -7.26 -6.63 -14.42
C ALA A 90 -7.68 -5.27 -13.82
N ALA A 91 -8.62 -5.26 -12.87
CA ALA A 91 -9.07 -4.05 -12.18
C ALA A 91 -7.92 -3.35 -11.43
N GLY A 92 -7.01 -4.11 -10.80
CA GLY A 92 -5.83 -3.55 -10.15
C GLY A 92 -4.87 -2.87 -11.14
N LEU A 93 -4.63 -3.49 -12.30
CA LEU A 93 -3.83 -2.93 -13.39
C LEU A 93 -4.48 -1.67 -13.98
N GLU A 94 -5.78 -1.71 -14.26
CA GLU A 94 -6.56 -0.57 -14.75
C GLU A 94 -6.56 0.58 -13.74
N MET A 95 -6.74 0.28 -12.45
CA MET A 95 -6.68 1.29 -11.40
C MET A 95 -5.30 1.95 -11.32
N GLY A 96 -4.23 1.16 -11.39
CA GLY A 96 -2.86 1.69 -11.45
C GLY A 96 -2.63 2.58 -12.67
N LEU A 97 -3.10 2.14 -13.84
CA LEU A 97 -3.02 2.91 -15.08
C LEU A 97 -3.78 4.23 -14.98
N LEU A 98 -5.03 4.21 -14.49
CA LEU A 98 -5.85 5.40 -14.34
C LEU A 98 -5.21 6.40 -13.37
N LEU A 99 -4.71 5.93 -12.22
CA LEU A 99 -4.02 6.78 -11.26
C LEU A 99 -2.75 7.39 -11.86
N LEU A 100 -1.99 6.63 -12.65
CA LEU A 100 -0.81 7.14 -13.35
C LEU A 100 -1.17 8.22 -14.38
N LEU A 101 -2.25 8.02 -15.14
CA LEU A 101 -2.71 8.97 -16.16
C LEU A 101 -3.15 10.31 -15.56
N ILE A 102 -3.76 10.29 -14.37
CA ILE A 102 -4.20 11.51 -13.66
C ILE A 102 -3.15 12.06 -12.69
N SER A 103 -1.95 11.48 -12.61
CA SER A 103 -0.92 11.83 -11.62
C SER A 103 -0.24 13.19 -11.86
N VAL A 104 -0.77 14.04 -12.75
CA VAL A 104 -0.24 15.34 -13.15
C VAL A 104 -1.18 16.47 -12.75
#